data_AF-A0A1S1V4G4-F1
#
_entry.id   AF-A0A1S1V4G4-F1
#
_cell.length_a   1.000
_cell.length_b   1.000
_cell.length_c   1.000
_cell.angle_alpha   90.00
_cell.angle_beta   90.00
_cell.angle_gamma   90.00
#
_symmetry.space_group_name_H-M   'P 1'
#
loop_
_entity.id
_entity.type
_entity.pdbx_description
1 polymer ?
#
loop_
_entity_poly.entity_id
_entity_poly.type
_entity_poly.pdbx_seq_one_letter_code
_entity_poly.pdbx_strand_id
1 'polypeptide(L)'
;MPESRALELLGEKYKHLEELKRLTEQERELAASESDEDIFKIEAVLNQKSLYISKIDDIDDEYRALVPRKTDEIKMKEAEIKSILQEILYIDREKTSIMERKFVELKGSLKGVRQNIRANKAYGYEEIGTMFINEKK
;
A
#
# COMPACT_ATOMS: atom_id res chain seq x y z
N MET A 1 -26.26 12.12 -24.26
CA MET A 1 -25.49 11.32 -25.24
C MET A 1 -24.60 10.37 -24.44
N PRO A 2 -24.63 9.05 -24.70
CA PRO A 2 -23.81 8.07 -23.98
C PRO A 2 -22.31 8.43 -23.91
N GLU A 3 -21.79 9.08 -24.96
CA GLU A 3 -20.40 9.51 -25.07
C GLU A 3 -20.04 10.61 -24.08
N SER A 4 -20.95 11.56 -23.82
CA SER A 4 -20.72 12.65 -22.87
C SER A 4 -20.61 12.12 -21.44
N ARG A 5 -21.47 11.15 -21.07
CA ARG A 5 -21.42 10.52 -19.75
C ARG A 5 -20.20 9.61 -19.63
N ALA A 6 -19.84 8.90 -20.69
CA ALA A 6 -18.63 8.09 -20.73
C ALA A 6 -17.37 8.92 -20.47
N LEU A 7 -17.24 10.11 -21.08
CA LEU A 7 -16.12 11.02 -20.84
C LEU A 7 -16.09 11.55 -19.41
N GLU A 8 -17.25 11.89 -18.85
CA GLU A 8 -17.38 12.31 -17.46
C GLU A 8 -16.90 11.21 -16.50
N LEU A 9 -17.38 9.97 -16.68
CA LEU A 9 -16.98 8.81 -15.89
C LEU A 9 -15.47 8.52 -16.00
N LEU A 10 -14.90 8.58 -17.20
CA LEU A 10 -13.45 8.43 -17.37
C LEU A 10 -12.68 9.54 -16.65
N GLY A 11 -13.20 10.78 -16.65
CA GLY A 11 -12.63 11.89 -15.89
C GLY A 11 -12.71 11.70 -14.38
N GLU A 12 -13.84 11.22 -13.86
CA GLU A 12 -14.02 10.86 -12.45
C GLU A 12 -13.07 9.72 -12.04
N LYS A 13 -12.99 8.66 -12.85
CA LYS A 13 -12.06 7.55 -12.65
C LYS A 13 -10.62 8.02 -12.59
N TYR A 14 -10.22 8.89 -13.52
CA TYR A 14 -8.87 9.45 -13.54
C TYR A 14 -8.54 10.17 -12.23
N LYS A 15 -9.45 11.02 -11.71
CA LYS A 15 -9.25 11.70 -10.42
C LYS A 15 -9.12 10.72 -9.25
N HIS A 16 -9.92 9.65 -9.22
CA HIS A 16 -9.81 8.62 -8.19
C HIS A 16 -8.50 7.83 -8.29
N LEU A 17 -8.00 7.62 -9.50
CA LEU A 17 -6.69 7.01 -9.72
C LEU A 17 -5.53 7.93 -9.29
N GLU A 18 -5.65 9.25 -9.45
CA GLU A 18 -4.67 10.20 -8.90
C GLU A 18 -4.59 10.14 -7.38
N GLU A 19 -5.74 10.08 -6.70
CA GLU A 19 -5.75 9.87 -5.24
C GLU A 19 -5.21 8.51 -4.84
N LEU A 20 -5.55 7.45 -5.58
CA LEU A 20 -5.01 6.11 -5.33
C LEU A 20 -3.49 6.06 -5.52
N LYS A 21 -2.95 6.78 -6.51
CA LYS A 21 -1.52 6.94 -6.73
C LYS A 21 -0.87 7.65 -5.54
N ARG A 22 -1.39 8.81 -5.13
CA ARG A 22 -0.89 9.57 -3.97
C ARG A 22 -0.85 8.70 -2.70
N LEU A 23 -1.90 7.92 -2.46
CA LEU A 23 -1.95 7.00 -1.32
C LEU A 23 -0.93 5.85 -1.44
N THR A 24 -0.69 5.36 -2.65
CA THR A 24 0.32 4.31 -2.90
C THR A 24 1.74 4.84 -2.71
N GLU A 25 2.01 6.10 -3.07
CA GLU A 25 3.27 6.80 -2.77
C GLU A 25 3.45 6.97 -1.26
N GLN A 26 2.41 7.43 -0.56
CA GLN A 26 2.41 7.55 0.89
C GLN A 26 2.67 6.20 1.57
N GLU A 27 2.05 5.12 1.09
CA GLU A 27 2.28 3.77 1.59
C GLU A 27 3.73 3.32 1.37
N ARG A 28 4.33 3.65 0.22
CA ARG A 28 5.75 3.39 -0.07
C ARG A 28 6.68 4.13 0.90
N GLU A 29 6.39 5.40 1.20
CA GLU A 29 7.17 6.20 2.14
C GLU A 29 7.07 5.66 3.57
N LEU A 30 5.86 5.31 4.02
CA LEU A 30 5.65 4.66 5.32
C LEU A 30 6.36 3.31 5.39
N ALA A 31 6.30 2.51 4.31
CA ALA A 31 7.02 1.25 4.23
C ALA A 31 8.54 1.42 4.29
N ALA A 32 9.08 2.56 3.82
CA ALA A 32 10.50 2.88 3.90
C ALA A 32 10.92 3.41 5.29
N SER A 33 10.01 4.04 6.04
CA SER A 33 10.28 4.64 7.36
C SER A 33 10.79 3.65 8.42
N GLU A 34 11.72 4.09 9.27
CA GLU A 34 12.25 3.32 10.40
C GLU A 34 11.40 3.44 11.70
N SER A 35 10.33 4.25 11.68
CA SER A 35 9.49 4.47 12.85
C SER A 35 8.42 3.38 13.03
N ASP A 36 8.40 2.73 14.19
CA ASP A 36 7.37 1.74 14.56
C ASP A 36 5.96 2.36 14.66
N GLU A 37 5.84 3.68 14.89
CA GLU A 37 4.55 4.38 14.94
C GLU A 37 3.88 4.47 13.56
N ASP A 38 4.64 4.32 12.48
CA ASP A 38 4.14 4.45 11.11
C ASP A 38 3.32 3.23 10.66
N ILE A 39 3.41 2.10 11.36
CA ILE A 39 2.57 0.91 11.12
C ILE A 39 1.08 1.26 11.26
N PHE A 40 0.70 2.05 12.27
CA PHE A 40 -0.70 2.44 12.46
C PHE A 40 -1.20 3.38 11.36
N LYS A 41 -0.29 4.10 10.69
CA LYS A 41 -0.64 4.97 9.55
C LYS A 41 -0.86 4.16 8.27
N ILE A 42 -0.20 3.01 8.13
CA ILE A 42 -0.41 2.11 6.97
C ILE A 42 -1.86 1.62 6.93
N GLU A 43 -2.42 1.20 8.06
CA GLU A 43 -3.82 0.74 8.12
C GLU A 43 -4.80 1.84 7.67
N ALA A 44 -4.60 3.08 8.13
CA ALA A 44 -5.41 4.21 7.70
C ALA A 44 -5.31 4.47 6.19
N VAL A 45 -4.10 4.37 5.61
CA VAL A 45 -3.88 4.50 4.16
C VAL A 45 -4.57 3.38 3.39
N LEU A 46 -4.47 2.12 3.86
CA LEU A 46 -5.13 0.98 3.22
C LEU A 46 -6.66 1.12 3.19
N ASN A 47 -7.25 1.59 4.29
CA ASN A 47 -8.69 1.87 4.35
C ASN A 47 -9.11 2.95 3.35
N GLN A 48 -8.31 4.01 3.19
CA GLN A 48 -8.56 5.04 2.18
C GLN A 48 -8.42 4.49 0.75
N LYS A 49 -7.41 3.65 0.48
CA LYS A 49 -7.24 2.99 -0.82
C LYS A 49 -8.45 2.13 -1.16
N SER A 50 -8.94 1.33 -0.22
CA SER A 50 -10.13 0.49 -0.41
C SER A 50 -11.37 1.31 -0.80
N LEU A 51 -11.55 2.49 -0.21
CA LEU A 51 -12.63 3.40 -0.58
C LEU A 51 -12.51 3.88 -2.04
N TYR A 52 -11.32 4.28 -2.48
CA TYR A 52 -11.12 4.74 -3.86
C TYR A 52 -11.24 3.60 -4.88
N ILE A 53 -10.79 2.40 -4.53
CA ILE A 53 -10.97 1.20 -5.37
C ILE A 53 -12.46 0.94 -5.57
N SER A 54 -13.26 0.94 -4.49
CA SER A 54 -14.72 0.76 -4.60
C SER A 54 -15.38 1.79 -5.51
N LYS A 55 -14.98 3.07 -5.42
CA LYS A 55 -15.50 4.12 -6.31
C LYS A 55 -15.11 3.90 -7.77
N ILE A 56 -13.90 3.41 -8.02
CA ILE A 56 -13.44 3.08 -9.38
C ILE A 56 -14.22 1.89 -9.93
N ASP A 57 -14.50 0.88 -9.09
CA ASP A 57 -15.29 -0.29 -9.48
C ASP A 57 -16.72 0.11 -9.86
N ASP A 58 -17.36 0.99 -9.08
CA ASP A 58 -18.69 1.54 -9.38
C ASP A 58 -18.70 2.28 -10.73
N ILE A 59 -17.67 3.10 -10.99
CA ILE A 59 -17.50 3.82 -12.26
C ILE A 59 -17.29 2.84 -13.42
N ASP A 60 -16.49 1.79 -13.23
CA ASP A 60 -16.23 0.80 -14.26
C ASP A 60 -17.48 -0.02 -14.60
N ASP A 61 -18.34 -0.28 -13.63
CA ASP A 61 -19.64 -0.90 -13.84
C ASP A 61 -20.58 0.02 -14.64
N GLU A 62 -20.67 1.30 -14.27
CA GLU A 62 -21.48 2.27 -15.00
C GLU A 62 -20.96 2.48 -16.44
N TYR A 63 -19.64 2.63 -16.61
CA TYR A 63 -19.00 2.83 -17.90
C TYR A 63 -19.22 1.63 -18.83
N ARG A 64 -19.15 0.40 -18.30
CA ARG A 64 -19.45 -0.83 -19.05
C ARG A 64 -20.90 -0.88 -19.51
N ALA A 65 -21.85 -0.43 -18.68
CA ALA A 65 -23.27 -0.42 -19.01
C ALA A 65 -23.63 0.58 -20.13
N LEU A 66 -22.86 1.67 -20.28
CA LEU A 66 -23.13 2.70 -21.28
C LEU A 66 -22.80 2.29 -22.72
N VAL A 67 -21.91 1.31 -22.91
CA VAL A 67 -21.42 0.83 -24.22
C VAL A 67 -21.14 1.99 -25.21
N PRO A 68 -20.28 2.96 -24.84
CA PRO A 68 -20.07 4.15 -25.66
C PRO A 68 -19.32 3.81 -26.94
N ARG A 69 -19.57 4.58 -28.01
CA ARG A 69 -18.76 4.53 -29.23
C ARG A 69 -17.32 4.93 -28.90
N LYS A 70 -16.33 4.20 -29.43
CA LYS A 70 -14.90 4.50 -29.22
C LYS A 70 -14.45 5.68 -30.10
N THR A 71 -14.86 6.88 -29.71
CA THR A 71 -14.35 8.14 -30.28
C THR A 71 -12.87 8.33 -29.91
N ASP A 72 -12.17 9.19 -30.64
CA ASP A 72 -10.74 9.44 -30.35
C ASP A 72 -10.55 10.10 -28.98
N GLU A 73 -11.49 10.94 -28.54
CA GLU A 73 -11.48 11.55 -27.21
C GLU A 73 -11.58 10.49 -26.09
N ILE A 74 -12.47 9.50 -26.24
CA ILE A 74 -12.59 8.38 -25.30
C ILE A 74 -11.30 7.54 -25.29
N LYS A 75 -10.72 7.25 -26.46
CA LYS A 75 -9.44 6.51 -26.54
C LYS A 75 -8.30 7.27 -25.86
N MET A 76 -8.24 8.59 -26.01
CA MET A 76 -7.25 9.43 -25.34
C MET A 76 -7.39 9.34 -23.81
N LYS A 77 -8.62 9.47 -23.30
CA LYS A 77 -8.88 9.33 -21.86
C LYS A 77 -8.55 7.93 -21.33
N GLU A 78 -8.86 6.88 -22.09
CA GLU A 78 -8.48 5.51 -21.74
C GLU A 78 -6.95 5.32 -21.74
N ALA A 79 -6.22 6.02 -22.61
CA ALA A 79 -4.76 5.98 -22.62
C ALA A 79 -4.15 6.70 -21.40
N GLU A 80 -4.70 7.85 -21.00
CA GLU A 80 -4.32 8.55 -19.76
C GLU A 80 -4.54 7.65 -18.53
N ILE A 81 -5.70 6.99 -18.44
CA ILE A 81 -6.02 6.02 -17.38
C ILE A 81 -5.03 4.85 -17.36
N LYS A 82 -4.65 4.32 -18.52
CA LYS A 82 -3.65 3.25 -18.60
C LYS A 82 -2.29 3.70 -18.10
N SER A 83 -1.87 4.93 -18.41
CA SER A 83 -0.60 5.49 -17.94
C SER A 83 -0.56 5.55 -16.41
N ILE A 84 -1.58 6.12 -15.77
CA ILE A 84 -1.60 6.25 -14.31
C ILE A 84 -1.68 4.88 -13.61
N LEU A 85 -2.40 3.91 -14.18
CA LEU A 85 -2.40 2.53 -13.66
C LEU A 85 -1.01 1.88 -13.71
N GLN A 86 -0.25 2.12 -14.78
CA GLN A 86 1.13 1.63 -14.88
C GLN A 86 2.04 2.27 -13.83
N GLU A 87 1.88 3.57 -13.58
CA GLU A 87 2.62 4.27 -12.52
C GLU A 87 2.29 3.71 -11.13
N ILE A 88 1.00 3.51 -10.83
CA ILE A 88 0.56 2.89 -9.56
C ILE A 88 1.19 1.51 -9.38
N LEU A 89 1.15 0.67 -10.43
CA LEU A 89 1.73 -0.67 -10.40
C LEU A 89 3.25 -0.64 -10.20
N TYR A 90 3.93 0.35 -10.78
CA TYR A 90 5.36 0.53 -10.59
C TYR A 90 5.69 0.87 -9.13
N ILE A 91 4.99 1.85 -8.54
CA ILE A 91 5.18 2.25 -7.14
C ILE A 91 4.85 1.08 -6.19
N ASP A 92 3.80 0.32 -6.47
CA ASP A 92 3.39 -0.82 -5.65
C ASP A 92 4.42 -1.97 -5.66
N ARG A 93 5.09 -2.19 -6.80
CA ARG A 93 6.21 -3.14 -6.90
C ARG A 93 7.42 -2.69 -6.09
N GLU A 94 7.80 -1.41 -6.18
CA GLU A 94 8.88 -0.85 -5.36
C GLU A 94 8.59 -1.01 -3.87
N LYS A 95 7.37 -0.64 -3.46
CA LYS A 95 6.88 -0.80 -2.09
C LYS A 95 6.96 -2.25 -1.62
N THR A 96 6.47 -3.19 -2.42
CA THR A 96 6.50 -4.62 -2.09
C THR A 96 7.94 -5.10 -1.85
N SER A 97 8.88 -4.69 -2.71
CA SER A 97 10.30 -5.01 -2.54
C SER A 97 10.90 -4.42 -1.24
N ILE A 98 10.50 -3.21 -0.85
CA ILE A 98 10.90 -2.61 0.43
C ILE A 98 10.38 -3.45 1.61
N MET A 99 9.10 -3.81 1.60
CA MET A 99 8.49 -4.61 2.66
C MET A 99 9.13 -6.00 2.78
N GLU A 100 9.42 -6.65 1.65
CA GLU A 100 10.07 -7.96 1.62
C GLU A 100 11.46 -7.92 2.27
N ARG A 101 12.27 -6.88 1.98
CA ARG A 101 13.59 -6.69 2.61
C ARG A 101 13.47 -6.53 4.12
N LYS A 102 12.56 -5.67 4.59
CA LYS A 102 12.31 -5.50 6.02
C LYS A 102 11.85 -6.78 6.70
N PHE A 103 11.02 -7.57 6.03
CA PHE A 103 10.58 -8.86 6.56
C PHE A 103 11.76 -9.85 6.71
N VAL A 104 12.69 -9.86 5.76
CA VAL A 104 13.92 -10.67 5.84
C VAL A 104 14.80 -10.22 7.01
N GLU A 105 14.98 -8.91 7.20
CA GLU A 105 15.73 -8.34 8.33
C GLU A 105 15.10 -8.71 9.68
N LEU A 106 13.78 -8.54 9.82
CA LEU A 106 13.03 -8.93 11.02
C LEU A 106 13.17 -10.42 11.33
N LYS A 107 13.14 -11.28 10.32
CA LYS A 107 13.37 -12.72 10.47
C LYS A 107 14.79 -13.02 10.97
N GLY A 108 15.78 -12.26 10.50
CA GLY A 108 17.16 -12.29 11.00
C GLY A 108 17.25 -11.91 12.48
N SER A 109 16.67 -10.78 12.86
CA SER A 109 16.62 -10.30 14.25
C SER A 109 15.93 -11.30 15.19
N LEU A 110 14.81 -11.89 14.77
CA LEU A 110 14.11 -12.94 15.52
C LEU A 110 14.97 -14.19 15.74
N LYS A 111 15.76 -14.58 14.74
CA LYS A 111 16.72 -15.69 14.88
C LYS A 111 17.78 -15.36 15.92
N GLY A 112 18.29 -14.13 15.92
CA GLY A 112 19.22 -13.62 16.93
C GLY A 112 18.63 -13.65 18.34
N VAL A 113 17.40 -13.13 18.52
CA VAL A 113 16.68 -13.20 19.81
C VAL A 113 16.52 -14.65 20.28
N ARG A 114 16.13 -15.57 19.40
CA ARG A 114 15.98 -16.99 19.74
C ARG A 114 17.32 -17.63 20.15
N GLN A 115 18.42 -17.27 19.49
CA GLN A 115 19.76 -17.74 19.84
C GLN A 115 20.20 -17.18 21.20
N ASN A 116 19.96 -15.89 21.48
CA ASN A 116 20.25 -15.26 22.76
C ASN A 116 19.45 -15.89 23.90
N ILE A 117 18.16 -16.17 23.71
CA ILE A 117 17.33 -16.88 24.70
C ILE A 117 17.91 -18.28 24.98
N ARG A 118 18.35 -19.00 23.95
CA ARG A 118 18.97 -20.33 24.12
C ARG A 118 20.31 -20.25 24.85
N ALA A 119 21.17 -19.29 24.49
CA ALA A 119 22.44 -19.06 25.16
C ALA A 119 22.23 -18.69 26.64
N ASN A 120 21.31 -17.77 26.94
CA ASN A 120 20.99 -17.38 28.31
C ASN A 120 20.47 -18.56 29.15
N LYS A 121 19.63 -19.44 28.57
CA LYS A 121 19.16 -20.66 29.24
C LYS A 121 20.26 -21.70 29.44
N ALA A 122 21.21 -21.83 28.51
CA ALA A 122 22.28 -22.82 28.57
C ALA A 122 23.42 -22.41 29.51
N TYR A 123 23.70 -21.11 29.64
CA TYR A 123 24.81 -20.57 30.42
C TYR A 123 24.40 -19.94 31.76
N GLY A 124 23.11 -20.00 32.15
CA GLY A 124 22.67 -19.68 33.51
C GLY A 124 22.82 -18.20 33.91
N TYR A 125 22.62 -17.24 33.01
CA TYR A 125 22.55 -15.82 33.38
C TYR A 125 21.15 -15.50 33.94
N GLU A 126 20.85 -15.96 35.16
CA GLU A 126 19.62 -15.62 35.88
C GLU A 126 19.56 -14.14 36.30
N GLU A 127 20.65 -13.37 36.18
CA GLU A 127 20.71 -11.99 36.72
C GLU A 127 20.67 -10.85 35.69
N ILE A 128 20.75 -11.10 34.37
CA ILE A 128 20.70 -10.00 33.37
C ILE A 128 19.30 -9.85 32.75
N GLY A 129 18.48 -10.91 32.79
CA GLY A 129 17.13 -10.91 32.21
C GLY A 129 16.08 -10.09 32.96
N THR A 130 16.38 -9.61 34.18
CA THR A 130 15.43 -8.87 35.01
C THR A 130 15.55 -7.35 34.88
N MET A 131 16.63 -6.80 34.31
CA MET A 131 16.77 -5.34 34.17
C MET A 131 15.88 -4.72 33.08
N PHE A 132 15.46 -5.48 32.06
CA PHE A 132 14.59 -4.95 31.00
C PHE A 132 13.08 -5.15 31.26
N ILE A 133 12.70 -5.88 32.32
CA ILE A 133 11.29 -6.18 32.62
C ILE A 133 10.77 -5.35 33.81
N ASN A 134 11.64 -4.72 34.60
CA ASN A 134 11.26 -4.02 35.84
C ASN A 134 11.32 -2.48 35.79
N GLU A 135 11.22 -1.83 34.63
CA GLU A 135 11.02 -0.36 34.56
C GLU A 135 9.55 0.09 34.68
N LYS A 136 8.65 -0.80 35.13
CA LYS A 136 7.30 -0.41 35.55
C LYS A 136 6.88 -1.11 36.84
N LYS A 137 7.36 -0.60 37.97
CA LYS A 137 6.62 -0.60 39.24
C LYS A 137 7.16 0.46 40.18
#